data_AF-A0A2R6DL71-F1
#
_entry.id   AF-A0A2R6DL71-F1
#
_cell.length_a   1.000
_cell.length_b   1.000
_cell.length_c   1.000
_cell.angle_alpha   90.00
_cell.angle_beta   90.00
_cell.angle_gamma   90.00
#
_symmetry.space_group_name_H-M   'P 1'
#
loop_
_entity.id
_entity.type
_entity.pdbx_description
1 polymer ?
#
loop_
_entity_poly.entity_id
_entity_poly.type
_entity_poly.pdbx_seq_one_letter_code
_entity_poly.pdbx_strand_id
1 'polypeptide(L)'
;MSTYTAPVNALFETQRTAIRQNQRAFERAIEFQKSANRTALNSMKSVESTQRQGVELAQAGTRSYLSALQSLTHSYTNALEASTPGGGAEQLQRNTDELFDQLKANHAELFDAMTRETERGVDSYDELSAEYIESLDEQLDELLDAHEELQSRSVEAADEFEARTEEFAESFEEGMEEQMERAEEIQAEIEAQIETQAEQAEEIQDEFDAQLGEMQEEMDRQAAQIRVRNEARAEEAEDGESEELSDETVEIDGLGSTYADRLADAGIITVEDLTVAGVESVAEAADVSEDQAREWIEQAER
;
A
#
# COMPACT_ATOMS: atom_id res chain seq x y z
N MET A 1 -10.05 14.81 -10.53
CA MET A 1 -9.73 14.23 -9.21
C MET A 1 -10.07 12.77 -9.29
N SER A 2 -9.07 11.91 -9.12
CA SER A 2 -9.26 10.48 -9.23
C SER A 2 -9.88 9.89 -7.98
N THR A 3 -10.29 8.63 -8.10
CA THR A 3 -10.88 7.84 -7.00
C THR A 3 -9.90 7.70 -5.82
N TYR A 4 -8.59 7.85 -6.05
CA TYR A 4 -7.53 7.66 -5.05
C TYR A 4 -7.12 8.95 -4.33
N THR A 5 -7.25 10.13 -4.95
CA THR A 5 -6.88 11.41 -4.33
C THR A 5 -7.98 12.03 -3.46
N ALA A 6 -9.26 11.71 -3.71
CA ALA A 6 -10.37 12.21 -2.91
C ALA A 6 -10.36 11.76 -1.42
N PRO A 7 -10.07 10.49 -1.08
CA PRO A 7 -9.99 10.05 0.31
C PRO A 7 -8.83 10.68 1.09
N VAL A 8 -7.67 10.83 0.44
CA VAL A 8 -6.46 11.42 1.04
C VAL A 8 -6.71 12.88 1.38
N ASN A 9 -7.24 13.65 0.44
CA ASN A 9 -7.62 15.05 0.67
C ASN A 9 -8.66 15.20 1.80
N ALA A 10 -9.68 14.33 1.84
CA ALA A 10 -10.72 14.40 2.87
C ALA A 10 -10.17 14.18 4.31
N LEU A 11 -9.15 13.31 4.46
CA LEU A 11 -8.49 13.09 5.75
C LEU A 11 -7.71 14.33 6.21
N PHE A 12 -6.93 14.94 5.32
CA PHE A 12 -6.17 16.15 5.64
C PHE A 12 -7.09 17.34 5.97
N GLU A 13 -8.20 17.51 5.25
CA GLU A 13 -9.20 18.53 5.55
C GLU A 13 -9.84 18.35 6.94
N THR A 14 -10.10 17.11 7.32
CA THR A 14 -10.65 16.76 8.64
C THR A 14 -9.63 17.11 9.74
N GLN A 15 -8.35 16.76 9.55
CA GLN A 15 -7.28 17.09 10.49
C GLN A 15 -7.12 18.61 10.65
N ARG A 16 -7.07 19.35 9.54
CA ARG A 16 -6.97 20.81 9.53
C ARG A 16 -8.12 21.47 10.28
N THR A 17 -9.34 20.98 10.06
CA THR A 17 -10.53 21.47 10.76
C THR A 17 -10.46 21.22 12.27
N ALA A 18 -10.03 20.02 12.68
CA ALA A 18 -9.88 19.66 14.09
C ALA A 18 -8.81 20.52 14.79
N ILE A 19 -7.67 20.77 14.16
CA ILE A 19 -6.60 21.62 14.70
C ILE A 19 -7.09 23.05 14.91
N ARG A 20 -7.70 23.67 13.90
CA ARG A 20 -8.28 25.03 14.01
C ARG A 20 -9.40 25.10 15.06
N GLN A 21 -10.17 24.04 15.21
CA GLN A 21 -11.22 23.98 16.24
C GLN A 21 -10.64 23.96 17.65
N ASN A 22 -9.57 23.19 17.88
CA ASN A 22 -8.87 23.10 19.16
C ASN A 22 -8.19 24.43 19.52
N GLN A 23 -7.52 25.06 18.56
CA GLN A 23 -6.92 26.39 18.72
C GLN A 23 -7.96 27.42 19.19
N ARG A 24 -9.10 27.53 18.48
CA ARG A 24 -10.21 28.41 18.89
C ARG A 24 -10.78 28.06 20.25
N ALA A 25 -10.77 26.79 20.64
CA ALA A 25 -11.23 26.39 21.98
C ALA A 25 -10.25 26.86 23.06
N PHE A 26 -8.95 26.79 22.79
CA PHE A 26 -7.89 27.26 23.67
C PHE A 26 -7.94 28.79 23.86
N GLU A 27 -8.05 29.55 22.76
CA GLU A 27 -8.25 31.01 22.79
C GLU A 27 -9.45 31.40 23.65
N ARG A 28 -10.59 30.74 23.43
CA ARG A 28 -11.81 30.98 24.21
C ARG A 28 -11.64 30.64 25.69
N ALA A 29 -10.85 29.64 26.03
CA ALA A 29 -10.57 29.28 27.41
C ALA A 29 -9.72 30.35 28.11
N ILE A 30 -8.71 30.87 27.43
CA ILE A 30 -7.88 31.97 27.95
C ILE A 30 -8.72 33.24 28.09
N GLU A 31 -9.52 33.62 27.09
CA GLU A 31 -10.41 34.79 27.18
C GLU A 31 -11.44 34.66 28.31
N PHE A 32 -11.95 33.45 28.56
CA PHE A 32 -12.78 33.19 29.73
C PHE A 32 -12.02 33.44 31.04
N GLN A 33 -10.78 32.97 31.16
CA GLN A 33 -9.94 33.21 32.34
C GLN A 33 -9.63 34.70 32.55
N LYS A 34 -9.30 35.44 31.49
CA LYS A 34 -9.12 36.92 31.54
C LYS A 34 -10.39 37.61 32.04
N SER A 35 -11.54 37.24 31.48
CA SER A 35 -12.85 37.79 31.89
C SER A 35 -13.18 37.49 33.35
N ALA A 36 -12.90 36.26 33.82
CA ALA A 36 -13.09 35.86 35.20
C ALA A 36 -12.19 36.66 36.17
N ASN A 37 -10.91 36.83 35.83
CA ASN A 37 -9.95 37.62 36.61
C ASN A 37 -10.37 39.10 36.71
N ARG A 38 -10.78 39.71 35.58
CA ARG A 38 -11.33 41.08 35.57
C ARG A 38 -12.62 41.21 36.38
N THR A 39 -13.47 40.20 36.33
CA THR A 39 -14.70 40.17 37.14
C THR A 39 -14.39 40.08 38.63
N ALA A 40 -13.41 39.25 39.02
CA ALA A 40 -12.94 39.18 40.40
C ALA A 40 -12.37 40.51 40.88
N LEU A 41 -11.52 41.16 40.08
CA LEU A 41 -10.99 42.50 40.38
C LEU A 41 -12.11 43.53 40.57
N ASN A 42 -13.09 43.56 39.66
CA ASN A 42 -14.24 44.45 39.77
C ASN A 42 -15.08 44.16 41.01
N SER A 43 -15.20 42.90 41.42
CA SER A 43 -15.87 42.54 42.67
C SER A 43 -15.14 43.08 43.90
N MET A 44 -13.80 43.06 43.91
CA MET A 44 -12.99 43.63 45.01
C MET A 44 -13.21 45.14 45.13
N LYS A 45 -13.21 45.87 44.00
CA LYS A 45 -13.56 47.30 43.96
C LYS A 45 -14.99 47.58 44.43
N SER A 46 -15.94 46.70 44.09
CA SER A 46 -17.32 46.81 44.55
C SER A 46 -17.42 46.61 46.08
N VAL A 47 -16.66 45.68 46.64
CA VAL A 47 -16.59 45.45 48.10
C VAL A 47 -15.99 46.67 48.80
N GLU A 48 -14.90 47.23 48.28
CA GLU A 48 -14.30 48.46 48.80
C GLU A 48 -15.32 49.60 48.83
N SER A 49 -16.01 49.86 47.72
CA SER A 49 -17.03 50.92 47.63
C SER A 49 -18.16 50.70 48.65
N THR A 50 -18.60 49.46 48.82
CA THR A 50 -19.67 49.10 49.78
C THR A 50 -19.22 49.30 51.22
N GLN A 51 -17.99 48.88 51.56
CA GLN A 51 -17.42 49.08 52.89
C GLN A 51 -17.21 50.56 53.20
N ARG A 52 -16.72 51.34 52.24
CA ARG A 52 -16.58 52.80 52.38
C ARG A 52 -17.93 53.46 52.69
N GLN A 53 -18.96 53.09 51.93
CA GLN A 53 -20.33 53.59 52.17
C GLN A 53 -20.87 53.16 53.53
N GLY A 54 -20.59 51.93 53.98
CA GLY A 54 -20.95 51.45 55.30
C GLY A 54 -20.28 52.23 56.44
N VAL A 55 -18.99 52.55 56.29
CA VAL A 55 -18.23 53.36 57.26
C VAL A 55 -18.75 54.80 57.30
N GLU A 56 -19.09 55.39 56.15
CA GLU A 56 -19.71 56.72 56.10
C GLU A 56 -21.08 56.75 56.79
N LEU A 57 -21.90 55.71 56.59
CA LEU A 57 -23.19 55.55 57.28
C LEU A 57 -23.00 55.36 58.79
N ALA A 58 -22.01 54.57 59.22
CA ALA A 58 -21.69 54.37 60.63
C ALA A 58 -21.19 55.66 61.29
N GLN A 59 -20.34 56.43 60.60
CA GLN A 59 -19.89 57.76 61.04
C GLN A 59 -21.08 58.72 61.18
N ALA A 60 -21.97 58.78 60.19
CA ALA A 60 -23.17 59.62 60.22
C ALA A 60 -24.14 59.22 61.36
N GLY A 61 -24.35 57.91 61.58
CA GLY A 61 -25.16 57.39 62.68
C GLY A 61 -24.58 57.73 64.05
N THR A 62 -23.26 57.61 64.19
CA THR A 62 -22.55 57.93 65.44
C THR A 62 -22.60 59.43 65.73
N ARG A 63 -22.40 60.28 64.71
CA ARG A 63 -22.60 61.73 64.82
C ARG A 63 -24.02 62.08 65.26
N SER A 64 -25.03 61.43 64.67
CA SER A 64 -26.44 61.65 65.01
C SER A 64 -26.75 61.27 66.46
N TYR A 65 -26.26 60.13 66.93
CA TYR A 65 -26.42 59.67 68.31
C TYR A 65 -25.73 60.60 69.33
N LEU A 66 -24.48 60.98 69.07
CA LEU A 66 -23.74 61.92 69.92
C LEU A 66 -24.41 63.30 69.96
N SER A 67 -24.92 63.77 68.83
CA SER A 67 -25.67 65.03 68.76
C SER A 67 -26.98 64.95 69.56
N ALA A 68 -27.69 63.81 69.51
CA ALA A 68 -28.90 63.59 70.32
C ALA A 68 -28.58 63.57 71.81
N LEU A 69 -27.52 62.87 72.24
CA LEU A 69 -27.05 62.88 73.62
C LEU A 69 -26.63 64.28 74.09
N GLN A 70 -25.92 65.03 73.25
CA GLN A 70 -25.54 66.40 73.54
C GLN A 70 -26.77 67.29 73.69
N SER A 71 -27.77 67.15 72.82
CA SER A 71 -29.02 67.90 72.91
C SER A 71 -29.81 67.61 74.19
N LEU A 72 -29.86 66.34 74.62
CA LEU A 72 -30.46 65.93 75.90
C LEU A 72 -29.68 66.56 77.06
N THR A 73 -28.35 66.48 77.04
CA THR A 73 -27.50 67.05 78.09
C THR A 73 -27.71 68.56 78.19
N HIS A 74 -27.60 69.30 77.07
CA HIS A 74 -27.88 70.74 77.00
C HIS A 74 -29.30 71.10 77.48
N SER A 75 -30.31 70.28 77.18
CA SER A 75 -31.67 70.51 77.67
C SER A 75 -31.77 70.42 79.21
N TYR A 76 -30.94 69.61 79.85
CA TYR A 76 -30.83 69.48 81.31
C TYR A 76 -29.85 70.49 81.93
N THR A 77 -28.80 70.91 81.21
CA THR A 77 -27.70 71.76 81.71
C THR A 77 -27.81 73.25 81.38
N ASN A 78 -28.84 73.68 80.63
CA ASN A 78 -29.14 75.08 80.29
C ASN A 78 -29.31 76.05 81.49
N ALA A 79 -29.17 75.58 82.74
CA ALA A 79 -29.11 76.43 83.94
C ALA A 79 -27.68 76.74 84.44
N LEU A 80 -26.62 76.08 83.93
CA LEU A 80 -25.25 76.19 84.46
C LEU A 80 -24.14 76.48 83.41
N GLU A 81 -24.46 76.47 82.11
CA GLU A 81 -23.46 76.39 81.01
C GLU A 81 -22.88 77.72 80.49
N ALA A 82 -23.12 78.86 81.16
CA ALA A 82 -22.56 80.14 80.72
C ALA A 82 -21.01 80.26 80.88
N SER A 83 -20.32 79.24 81.39
CA SER A 83 -18.95 79.40 81.91
C SER A 83 -17.88 78.42 81.42
N THR A 84 -18.17 77.45 80.53
CA THR A 84 -17.14 76.51 80.03
C THR A 84 -17.24 76.29 78.52
N PRO A 85 -16.42 76.95 77.69
CA PRO A 85 -16.32 76.66 76.27
C PRO A 85 -15.67 75.28 76.07
N GLY A 86 -16.33 74.36 75.35
CA GLY A 86 -15.74 73.06 74.97
C GLY A 86 -16.02 71.89 75.93
N GLY A 87 -17.27 71.69 76.34
CA GLY A 87 -17.66 70.55 77.18
C GLY A 87 -17.25 69.18 76.60
N GLY A 88 -17.10 68.17 77.46
CA GLY A 88 -16.57 66.85 77.11
C GLY A 88 -17.29 66.12 75.96
N ALA A 89 -18.54 66.48 75.65
CA ALA A 89 -19.29 65.95 74.51
C ALA A 89 -18.73 66.40 73.14
N GLU A 90 -18.32 67.66 72.99
CA GLU A 90 -17.72 68.16 71.74
C GLU A 90 -16.33 67.56 71.50
N GLN A 91 -15.60 67.29 72.58
CA GLN A 91 -14.28 66.65 72.51
C GLN A 91 -14.42 65.16 72.15
N LEU A 92 -15.45 64.50 72.66
CA LEU A 92 -15.81 63.12 72.29
C LEU A 92 -16.21 63.02 70.82
N GLN A 93 -17.02 63.96 70.31
CA GLN A 93 -17.42 64.00 68.90
C GLN A 93 -16.22 64.20 67.97
N ARG A 94 -15.34 65.16 68.26
CA ARG A 94 -14.13 65.41 67.48
C ARG A 94 -13.19 64.20 67.45
N ASN A 95 -12.94 63.58 68.60
CA ASN A 95 -12.10 62.39 68.68
C ASN A 95 -12.71 61.22 67.90
N THR A 96 -14.03 61.04 67.98
CA THR A 96 -14.75 60.00 67.22
C THR A 96 -14.64 60.24 65.72
N ASP A 97 -14.81 61.49 65.27
CA ASP A 97 -14.65 61.85 63.87
C ASP A 97 -13.23 61.62 63.35
N GLU A 98 -12.22 61.98 64.14
CA GLU A 98 -10.81 61.79 63.80
C GLU A 98 -10.44 60.30 63.70
N LEU A 99 -11.00 59.45 64.57
CA LEU A 99 -10.86 57.99 64.49
C LEU A 99 -11.52 57.41 63.23
N PHE A 100 -12.72 57.86 62.86
CA PHE A 100 -13.37 57.44 61.62
C PHE A 100 -12.59 57.91 60.39
N ASP A 101 -12.03 59.12 60.42
CA ASP A 101 -11.23 59.66 59.33
C ASP A 101 -9.91 58.90 59.16
N GLN A 102 -9.22 58.56 60.26
CA GLN A 102 -8.04 57.66 60.22
C GLN A 102 -8.39 56.27 59.70
N LEU A 103 -9.51 55.69 60.15
CA LEU A 103 -9.97 54.38 59.70
C LEU A 103 -10.22 54.37 58.20
N LYS A 104 -10.95 55.36 57.68
CA LYS A 104 -11.21 55.51 56.24
C LYS A 104 -9.91 55.69 55.44
N ALA A 105 -8.99 56.52 55.93
CA ALA A 105 -7.72 56.79 55.24
C ALA A 105 -6.86 55.53 55.14
N ASN A 106 -6.62 54.84 56.26
CA ASN A 106 -5.81 53.62 56.30
C ASN A 106 -6.44 52.51 55.45
N HIS A 107 -7.77 52.39 55.49
CA HIS A 107 -8.50 51.38 54.73
C HIS A 107 -8.45 51.66 53.22
N ALA A 108 -8.68 52.91 52.82
CA ALA A 108 -8.62 53.32 51.42
C ALA A 108 -7.22 53.08 50.85
N GLU A 109 -6.17 53.44 51.58
CA GLU A 109 -4.79 53.22 51.15
C GLU A 109 -4.46 51.73 50.98
N LEU A 110 -4.92 50.88 51.90
CA LEU A 110 -4.70 49.43 51.85
C LEU A 110 -5.43 48.78 50.67
N PHE A 111 -6.71 49.11 50.47
CA PHE A 111 -7.50 48.57 49.36
C PHE A 111 -6.99 49.06 48.00
N ASP A 112 -6.61 50.32 47.91
CA ASP A 112 -6.04 50.89 46.69
C ASP A 112 -4.69 50.23 46.35
N ALA A 113 -3.81 50.01 47.35
CA ALA A 113 -2.57 49.27 47.14
C ALA A 113 -2.81 47.82 46.69
N MET A 114 -3.73 47.11 47.32
CA MET A 114 -4.08 45.72 46.97
C MET A 114 -4.71 45.64 45.56
N THR A 115 -5.63 46.54 45.25
CA THR A 115 -6.31 46.60 43.96
C THR A 115 -5.32 46.92 42.85
N ARG A 116 -4.44 47.91 43.05
CA ARG A 116 -3.40 48.27 42.07
C ARG A 116 -2.41 47.13 41.83
N GLU A 117 -2.05 46.38 42.86
CA GLU A 117 -1.18 45.20 42.69
C GLU A 117 -1.89 44.09 41.91
N THR A 118 -3.15 43.83 42.25
CA THR A 118 -3.96 42.84 41.55
C THR A 118 -4.21 43.23 40.09
N GLU A 119 -4.47 44.51 39.83
CA GLU A 119 -4.57 45.08 38.48
C GLU A 119 -3.32 44.81 37.66
N ARG A 120 -2.14 45.18 38.19
CA ARG A 120 -0.88 44.90 37.50
C ARG A 120 -0.68 43.42 37.23
N GLY A 121 -1.06 42.55 38.17
CA GLY A 121 -0.98 41.11 37.98
C GLY A 121 -1.90 40.61 36.87
N VAL A 122 -3.14 41.10 36.82
CA VAL A 122 -4.11 40.76 35.76
C VAL A 122 -3.66 41.30 34.41
N ASP A 123 -3.22 42.55 34.34
CA ASP A 123 -2.75 43.17 33.09
C ASP A 123 -1.49 42.48 32.57
N SER A 124 -0.53 42.15 33.45
CA SER A 124 0.67 41.39 33.08
C SER A 124 0.34 39.99 32.60
N TYR A 125 -0.63 39.32 33.24
CA TYR A 125 -1.13 38.03 32.77
C TYR A 125 -1.83 38.13 31.41
N ASP A 126 -2.63 39.17 31.20
CA ASP A 126 -3.34 39.42 29.94
C ASP A 126 -2.36 39.64 28.77
N GLU A 127 -1.27 40.38 29.01
CA GLU A 127 -0.20 40.64 28.03
C GLU A 127 0.59 39.36 27.71
N LEU A 128 1.09 38.66 28.73
CA LEU A 128 1.86 37.42 28.55
C LEU A 128 1.03 36.32 27.88
N SER A 129 -0.25 36.20 28.24
CA SER A 129 -1.12 35.21 27.64
C SER A 129 -1.48 35.54 26.19
N ALA A 130 -1.61 36.82 25.83
CA ALA A 130 -1.81 37.24 24.44
C ALA A 130 -0.58 36.89 23.58
N GLU A 131 0.61 37.28 24.04
CA GLU A 131 1.87 36.98 23.34
C GLU A 131 2.11 35.47 23.21
N TYR A 132 1.79 34.69 24.25
CA TYR A 132 1.87 33.24 24.20
C TYR A 132 0.89 32.63 23.18
N ILE A 133 -0.37 33.07 23.16
CA ILE A 133 -1.35 32.61 22.16
C ILE A 133 -0.89 32.96 20.75
N GLU A 134 -0.46 34.20 20.52
CA GLU A 134 0.00 34.65 19.21
C GLU A 134 1.18 33.80 18.72
N SER A 135 2.16 33.54 19.58
CA SER A 135 3.29 32.67 19.24
C SER A 135 2.88 31.23 18.93
N LEU A 136 1.86 30.70 19.62
CA LEU A 136 1.35 29.36 19.39
C LEU A 136 0.54 29.28 18.10
N ASP A 137 -0.23 30.32 17.80
CA ASP A 137 -0.99 30.43 16.55
C ASP A 137 -0.05 30.44 15.36
N GLU A 138 1.00 31.26 15.41
CA GLU A 138 2.01 31.36 14.35
C GLU A 138 2.74 30.02 14.14
N GLN A 139 3.09 29.30 15.22
CA GLN A 139 3.67 27.96 15.14
C GLN A 139 2.69 26.91 14.56
N LEU A 140 1.40 27.01 14.88
CA LEU A 140 0.39 26.10 14.36
C LEU A 140 0.12 26.36 12.88
N ASP A 141 0.11 27.63 12.46
CA ASP A 141 -0.02 28.01 11.06
C ASP A 141 1.20 27.55 10.24
N GLU A 142 2.43 27.74 10.73
CA GLU A 142 3.63 27.21 10.06
C GLU A 142 3.58 25.67 9.92
N LEU A 143 3.11 24.98 10.96
CA LEU A 143 2.92 23.52 10.91
C LEU A 143 1.82 23.12 9.92
N LEU A 144 0.72 23.85 9.86
CA LEU A 144 -0.37 23.61 8.90
C LEU A 144 0.09 23.82 7.47
N ASP A 145 0.88 24.86 7.21
CA ASP A 145 1.46 25.15 5.90
C ASP A 145 2.42 24.03 5.46
N ALA A 146 3.29 23.57 6.36
CA ALA A 146 4.15 22.42 6.09
C ALA A 146 3.33 21.14 5.81
N HIS A 147 2.20 20.98 6.49
CA HIS A 147 1.28 19.86 6.25
C HIS A 147 0.55 19.96 4.90
N GLU A 148 0.19 21.17 4.48
CA GLU A 148 -0.43 21.45 3.19
C GLU A 148 0.55 21.15 2.04
N GLU A 149 1.83 21.48 2.22
CA GLU A 149 2.87 21.07 1.27
C GLU A 149 3.00 19.54 1.19
N LEU A 150 3.01 18.84 2.32
CA LEU A 150 3.02 17.37 2.36
C LEU A 150 1.76 16.75 1.71
N GLN A 151 0.59 17.37 1.92
CA GLN A 151 -0.65 16.96 1.26
C GLN A 151 -0.49 17.08 -0.26
N SER A 152 -0.02 18.23 -0.76
CA SER A 152 0.16 18.44 -2.20
C SER A 152 1.09 17.38 -2.80
N ARG A 153 2.23 17.12 -2.15
CA ARG A 153 3.16 16.08 -2.58
C ARG A 153 2.54 14.67 -2.55
N SER A 154 1.70 14.39 -1.56
CA SER A 154 1.03 13.09 -1.45
C SER A 154 -0.05 12.89 -2.53
N VAL A 155 -0.78 13.95 -2.86
CA VAL A 155 -1.78 13.96 -3.95
C VAL A 155 -1.08 13.78 -5.29
N GLU A 156 -0.01 14.53 -5.53
CA GLU A 156 0.78 14.43 -6.76
C GLU A 156 1.39 13.03 -6.90
N ALA A 157 1.95 12.46 -5.84
CA ALA A 157 2.47 11.09 -5.87
C ALA A 157 1.38 10.04 -6.15
N ALA A 158 0.15 10.27 -5.68
CA ALA A 158 -0.98 9.39 -5.98
C ALA A 158 -1.40 9.49 -7.44
N ASP A 159 -1.47 10.70 -8.00
CA ASP A 159 -1.76 10.93 -9.42
C ASP A 159 -0.65 10.35 -10.32
N GLU A 160 0.63 10.50 -9.96
CA GLU A 160 1.76 9.87 -10.67
C GLU A 160 1.68 8.34 -10.66
N PHE A 161 1.30 7.76 -9.53
CA PHE A 161 1.14 6.30 -9.41
C PHE A 161 0.03 5.78 -10.31
N GLU A 162 -1.08 6.50 -10.41
CA GLU A 162 -2.19 6.19 -11.31
C GLU A 162 -1.74 6.24 -12.77
N ALA A 163 -1.12 7.35 -13.19
CA ALA A 163 -0.59 7.49 -14.54
C ALA A 163 0.39 6.36 -14.92
N ARG A 164 1.29 5.99 -14.00
CA ARG A 164 2.21 4.86 -14.22
C ARG A 164 1.47 3.52 -14.36
N THR A 165 0.38 3.33 -13.63
CA THR A 165 -0.41 2.10 -13.70
C THR A 165 -1.18 2.01 -15.01
N GLU A 166 -1.73 3.13 -15.49
CA GLU A 166 -2.36 3.22 -16.81
C GLU A 166 -1.36 2.93 -17.93
N GLU A 167 -0.18 3.57 -17.90
CA GLU A 167 0.90 3.32 -18.87
C GLU A 167 1.35 1.85 -18.87
N PHE A 168 1.44 1.23 -17.69
CA PHE A 168 1.73 -0.20 -17.57
C PHE A 168 0.63 -1.07 -18.19
N ALA A 169 -0.64 -0.73 -17.97
CA ALA A 169 -1.77 -1.46 -18.53
C ALA A 169 -1.79 -1.36 -20.06
N GLU A 170 -1.57 -0.16 -20.62
CA GLU A 170 -1.45 0.05 -22.07
C GLU A 170 -0.27 -0.76 -22.65
N SER A 171 0.91 -0.68 -22.05
CA SER A 171 2.07 -1.49 -22.48
C SER A 171 1.80 -3.00 -22.41
N PHE A 172 1.03 -3.44 -21.41
CA PHE A 172 0.65 -4.85 -21.29
C PHE A 172 -0.33 -5.28 -22.38
N GLU A 173 -1.32 -4.43 -22.69
CA GLU A 173 -2.28 -4.67 -23.78
C GLU A 173 -1.56 -4.71 -25.13
N GLU A 174 -0.72 -3.71 -25.44
CA GLU A 174 0.10 -3.70 -26.67
C GLU A 174 0.99 -4.96 -26.75
N GLY A 175 1.63 -5.35 -25.64
CA GLY A 175 2.45 -6.56 -25.59
C GLY A 175 1.67 -7.86 -25.84
N MET A 176 0.40 -7.93 -25.41
CA MET A 176 -0.46 -9.07 -25.71
C MET A 176 -0.91 -9.09 -27.17
N GLU A 177 -1.28 -7.94 -27.73
CA GLU A 177 -1.64 -7.82 -29.15
C GLU A 177 -0.48 -8.26 -30.04
N GLU A 178 0.73 -7.76 -29.76
CA GLU A 178 1.94 -8.13 -30.51
C GLU A 178 2.27 -9.63 -30.36
N GLN A 179 1.95 -10.24 -29.22
CA GLN A 179 2.13 -11.69 -29.03
C GLN A 179 1.09 -12.51 -29.80
N MET A 180 -0.16 -12.04 -29.87
CA MET A 180 -1.22 -12.66 -30.68
C MET A 180 -0.89 -12.58 -32.16
N GLU A 181 -0.47 -11.42 -32.66
CA GLU A 181 -0.06 -11.24 -34.05
C GLU A 181 1.09 -12.18 -34.41
N ARG A 182 2.10 -12.28 -33.53
CA ARG A 182 3.23 -13.22 -33.71
C ARG A 182 2.78 -14.69 -33.71
N ALA A 183 1.76 -15.03 -32.93
CA ALA A 183 1.18 -16.38 -32.91
C ALA A 183 0.40 -16.69 -34.20
N GLU A 184 -0.35 -15.72 -34.73
CA GLU A 184 -1.04 -15.83 -36.03
C GLU A 184 -0.02 -15.99 -37.17
N GLU A 185 1.09 -15.25 -37.12
CA GLU A 185 2.16 -15.33 -38.12
C GLU A 185 2.83 -16.71 -38.12
N ILE A 186 3.14 -17.26 -36.94
CA ILE A 186 3.66 -18.63 -36.80
C ILE A 186 2.65 -19.66 -37.32
N GLN A 187 1.36 -19.48 -37.03
CA GLN A 187 0.33 -20.39 -37.49
C GLN A 187 0.22 -20.39 -39.03
N ALA A 188 0.28 -19.22 -39.65
CA ALA A 188 0.28 -19.07 -41.10
C ALA A 188 1.55 -19.70 -41.74
N GLU A 189 2.71 -19.55 -41.10
CA GLU A 189 3.95 -20.20 -41.56
C GLU A 189 3.86 -21.73 -41.50
N ILE A 190 3.28 -22.29 -40.43
CA ILE A 190 3.03 -23.72 -40.30
C ILE A 190 2.05 -24.20 -41.38
N GLU A 191 0.96 -23.48 -41.63
CA GLU A 191 0.01 -23.84 -42.69
C GLU A 191 0.67 -23.87 -44.07
N ALA A 192 1.45 -22.84 -44.42
CA ALA A 192 2.20 -22.80 -45.67
C ALA A 192 3.22 -23.95 -45.78
N GLN A 193 3.86 -24.31 -44.68
CA GLN A 193 4.81 -25.43 -44.63
C GLN A 193 4.11 -26.78 -44.85
N ILE A 194 2.92 -26.97 -44.25
CA ILE A 194 2.10 -28.18 -44.44
C ILE A 194 1.63 -28.28 -45.89
N GLU A 195 1.16 -27.19 -46.48
CA GLU A 195 0.73 -27.16 -47.89
C GLU A 195 1.88 -27.53 -48.83
N THR A 196 3.06 -26.96 -48.61
CA THR A 196 4.27 -27.30 -49.38
C THR A 196 4.66 -28.78 -49.22
N GLN A 197 4.59 -29.34 -48.00
CA GLN A 197 4.86 -30.76 -47.78
C GLN A 197 3.81 -31.67 -48.42
N ALA A 198 2.54 -31.26 -48.42
CA ALA A 198 1.47 -31.99 -49.07
C ALA A 198 1.67 -32.04 -50.58
N GLU A 199 2.03 -30.91 -51.22
CA GLU A 199 2.38 -30.87 -52.64
C GLU A 199 3.59 -31.77 -52.96
N GLN A 200 4.65 -31.73 -52.14
CA GLN A 200 5.80 -32.63 -52.31
C GLN A 200 5.43 -34.10 -52.15
N ALA A 201 4.55 -34.43 -51.19
CA ALA A 201 4.09 -35.80 -51.00
C ALA A 201 3.26 -36.27 -52.20
N GLU A 202 2.42 -35.41 -52.76
CA GLU A 202 1.63 -35.70 -53.97
C GLU A 202 2.54 -35.91 -55.19
N GLU A 203 3.58 -35.09 -55.37
CA GLU A 203 4.58 -35.26 -56.45
C GLU A 203 5.35 -36.58 -56.34
N ILE A 204 5.79 -36.96 -55.12
CA ILE A 204 6.44 -38.25 -54.88
C ILE A 204 5.48 -39.41 -55.16
N GLN A 205 4.21 -39.25 -54.79
CA GLN A 205 3.19 -40.28 -55.03
C GLN A 205 2.95 -40.48 -56.53
N ASP A 206 2.83 -39.38 -57.29
CA ASP A 206 2.70 -39.39 -58.75
C ASP A 206 3.92 -40.03 -59.42
N GLU A 207 5.14 -39.72 -58.96
CA GLU A 207 6.38 -40.33 -59.48
C GLU A 207 6.42 -41.84 -59.19
N PHE A 208 6.00 -42.25 -57.99
CA PHE A 208 5.93 -43.66 -57.62
C PHE A 208 4.89 -44.42 -58.44
N ASP A 209 3.70 -43.85 -58.64
CA ASP A 209 2.64 -44.43 -59.47
C ASP A 209 3.07 -44.55 -60.95
N ALA A 210 3.78 -43.54 -61.47
CA ALA A 210 4.37 -43.61 -62.81
C ALA A 210 5.42 -44.72 -62.92
N GLN A 211 6.30 -44.85 -61.92
CA GLN A 211 7.34 -45.89 -61.87
C GLN A 211 6.74 -47.30 -61.72
N LEU A 212 5.68 -47.45 -60.93
CA LEU A 212 4.90 -48.69 -60.84
C LEU A 212 4.24 -49.03 -62.19
N GLY A 213 3.70 -48.04 -62.89
CA GLY A 213 3.13 -48.20 -64.22
C GLY A 213 4.16 -48.67 -65.25
N GLU A 214 5.34 -48.04 -65.28
CA GLU A 214 6.45 -48.44 -66.14
C GLU A 214 6.96 -49.86 -65.81
N MET A 215 7.08 -50.19 -64.52
CA MET A 215 7.48 -51.52 -64.07
C MET A 215 6.43 -52.57 -64.41
N GLN A 216 5.13 -52.27 -64.29
CA GLN A 216 4.07 -53.16 -64.75
C GLN A 216 4.13 -53.37 -66.26
N GLU A 217 4.30 -52.31 -67.06
CA GLU A 217 4.47 -52.45 -68.51
C GLU A 217 5.72 -53.25 -68.87
N GLU A 218 6.80 -53.07 -68.13
CA GLU A 218 8.03 -53.84 -68.31
C GLU A 218 7.84 -55.30 -67.91
N MET A 219 7.18 -55.58 -66.80
CA MET A 219 6.80 -56.94 -66.41
C MET A 219 5.84 -57.57 -67.43
N ASP A 220 4.89 -56.83 -67.98
CA ASP A 220 4.00 -57.32 -69.04
C ASP A 220 4.76 -57.58 -70.34
N ARG A 221 5.73 -56.73 -70.69
CA ARG A 221 6.66 -56.97 -71.80
C ARG A 221 7.53 -58.19 -71.55
N GLN A 222 8.09 -58.34 -70.35
CA GLN A 222 8.89 -59.49 -69.96
C GLN A 222 8.03 -60.75 -69.93
N ALA A 223 6.81 -60.70 -69.41
CA ALA A 223 5.86 -61.80 -69.39
C ALA A 223 5.42 -62.17 -70.81
N ALA A 224 5.23 -61.21 -71.71
CA ALA A 224 4.97 -61.48 -73.13
C ALA A 224 6.19 -62.10 -73.82
N GLN A 225 7.40 -61.62 -73.54
CA GLN A 225 8.63 -62.22 -74.04
C GLN A 225 8.87 -63.62 -73.48
N ILE A 226 8.60 -63.84 -72.19
CA ILE A 226 8.64 -65.13 -71.51
C ILE A 226 7.55 -66.04 -72.07
N ARG A 227 6.36 -65.54 -72.39
CA ARG A 227 5.29 -66.33 -73.02
C ARG A 227 5.67 -66.74 -74.43
N VAL A 228 6.27 -65.86 -75.23
CA VAL A 228 6.83 -66.20 -76.56
C VAL A 228 8.00 -67.16 -76.43
N ARG A 229 8.87 -66.97 -75.44
CA ARG A 229 10.02 -67.84 -75.15
C ARG A 229 9.60 -69.20 -74.59
N ASN A 230 8.54 -69.24 -73.79
CA ASN A 230 7.94 -70.44 -73.22
C ASN A 230 7.03 -71.12 -74.22
N GLU A 231 6.40 -70.43 -75.17
CA GLU A 231 5.76 -71.05 -76.34
C GLU A 231 6.83 -71.68 -77.25
N ALA A 232 8.00 -71.06 -77.37
CA ALA A 232 9.17 -71.64 -78.05
C ALA A 232 9.87 -72.76 -77.24
N ARG A 233 9.81 -72.72 -75.90
CA ARG A 233 10.44 -73.71 -74.99
C ARG A 233 9.48 -74.84 -74.56
N ALA A 234 8.17 -74.65 -74.67
CA ALA A 234 7.14 -75.67 -74.47
C ALA A 234 7.10 -76.68 -75.63
N GLU A 235 7.82 -76.42 -76.73
CA GLU A 235 8.19 -77.45 -77.71
C GLU A 235 9.46 -78.23 -77.33
N GLU A 236 10.20 -77.91 -76.24
CA GLU A 236 11.52 -78.50 -75.94
C GLU A 236 11.86 -78.94 -74.50
N ALA A 237 11.03 -78.76 -73.47
CA ALA A 237 11.32 -79.36 -72.14
C ALA A 237 10.04 -79.40 -71.27
N GLU A 238 9.32 -80.52 -71.19
CA GLU A 238 9.52 -81.56 -70.16
C GLU A 238 10.74 -81.40 -69.23
N ASP A 239 10.43 -81.44 -67.92
CA ASP A 239 11.25 -81.93 -66.81
C ASP A 239 11.93 -80.91 -65.86
N GLY A 240 11.86 -81.25 -64.56
CA GLY A 240 12.68 -80.73 -63.45
C GLY A 240 12.21 -79.39 -62.87
N GLU A 241 11.44 -79.37 -61.78
CA GLU A 241 11.85 -79.54 -60.37
C GLU A 241 12.24 -78.22 -59.67
N SER A 242 11.61 -78.08 -58.51
CA SER A 242 11.67 -77.05 -57.49
C SER A 242 13.04 -76.94 -56.81
N GLU A 243 13.47 -75.73 -56.49
CA GLU A 243 14.41 -75.48 -55.40
C GLU A 243 13.91 -74.31 -54.53
N GLU A 244 13.52 -74.68 -53.31
CA GLU A 244 13.41 -73.82 -52.13
C GLU A 244 14.77 -73.19 -51.85
N LEU A 245 14.82 -71.87 -51.66
CA LEU A 245 15.91 -71.24 -50.91
C LEU A 245 15.47 -71.18 -49.45
N SER A 246 15.98 -72.12 -48.66
CA SER A 246 15.93 -72.11 -47.22
C SER A 246 16.76 -70.93 -46.70
N ASP A 247 16.12 -70.07 -45.93
CA ASP A 247 16.76 -69.02 -45.13
C ASP A 247 17.68 -69.69 -44.10
N GLU A 248 18.99 -69.47 -44.19
CA GLU A 248 19.96 -69.96 -43.22
C GLU A 248 19.89 -69.06 -41.98
N THR A 249 18.95 -69.36 -41.08
CA THR A 249 18.81 -68.63 -39.81
C THR A 249 19.97 -68.96 -38.86
N VAL A 250 20.40 -67.95 -38.11
CA VAL A 250 21.48 -68.00 -37.11
C VAL A 250 21.19 -69.05 -36.03
N GLU A 251 21.82 -70.23 -36.11
CA GLU A 251 21.87 -71.20 -35.01
C GLU A 251 23.17 -71.03 -34.21
N ILE A 252 23.17 -70.08 -33.27
CA ILE A 252 24.25 -69.91 -32.29
C ILE A 252 23.82 -70.55 -30.97
N ASP A 253 24.70 -71.36 -30.38
CA ASP A 253 24.38 -72.16 -29.18
C ASP A 253 24.19 -71.23 -27.97
N GLY A 254 22.98 -71.22 -27.40
CA GLY A 254 22.57 -70.28 -26.35
C GLY A 254 21.77 -69.05 -26.83
N LEU A 255 21.58 -68.88 -28.14
CA LEU A 255 20.76 -67.83 -28.74
C LEU A 255 19.34 -68.39 -28.99
N GLY A 256 18.51 -68.40 -27.96
CA GLY A 256 17.12 -68.87 -28.05
C GLY A 256 16.27 -68.01 -29.01
N SER A 257 15.18 -68.57 -29.54
CA SER A 257 14.32 -67.90 -30.54
C SER A 257 13.88 -66.49 -30.15
N THR A 258 13.67 -66.23 -28.86
CA THR A 258 13.32 -64.91 -28.33
C THR A 258 14.40 -63.85 -28.54
N TYR A 259 15.69 -64.22 -28.50
CA TYR A 259 16.78 -63.29 -28.78
C TYR A 259 17.02 -63.14 -30.28
N ALA A 260 16.82 -64.21 -31.05
CA ALA A 260 16.90 -64.18 -32.51
C ALA A 260 15.84 -63.24 -33.11
N ASP A 261 14.59 -63.29 -32.62
CA ASP A 261 13.52 -62.38 -33.08
C ASP A 261 13.85 -60.90 -32.79
N ARG A 262 14.43 -60.62 -31.61
CA ARG A 262 14.82 -59.24 -31.23
C ARG A 262 15.98 -58.71 -32.07
N LEU A 263 16.94 -59.57 -32.40
CA LEU A 263 18.04 -59.22 -33.29
C LEU A 263 17.52 -59.01 -34.72
N ALA A 264 16.59 -59.84 -35.18
CA ALA A 264 15.95 -59.67 -36.48
C ALA A 264 15.15 -58.36 -36.59
N ASP A 265 14.43 -57.96 -35.53
CA ASP A 265 13.74 -56.65 -35.46
C ASP A 265 14.74 -55.48 -35.53
N ALA A 266 15.97 -55.67 -35.05
CA ALA A 266 17.06 -54.71 -35.16
C ALA A 266 17.83 -54.81 -36.51
N GLY A 267 17.38 -55.67 -37.43
CA GLY A 267 17.99 -55.88 -38.75
C GLY A 267 19.22 -56.79 -38.74
N ILE A 268 19.50 -57.48 -37.63
CA ILE A 268 20.60 -58.43 -37.46
C ILE A 268 20.02 -59.84 -37.64
N ILE A 269 19.92 -60.29 -38.89
CA ILE A 269 19.17 -61.51 -39.25
C ILE A 269 20.14 -62.67 -39.54
N THR A 270 21.35 -62.37 -40.02
CA THR A 270 22.36 -63.36 -40.42
C THR A 270 23.56 -63.40 -39.47
N VAL A 271 24.36 -64.47 -39.56
CA VAL A 271 25.59 -64.62 -38.76
C VAL A 271 26.59 -63.52 -39.13
N GLU A 272 26.62 -63.12 -40.41
CA GLU A 272 27.44 -62.02 -40.90
C GLU A 272 27.03 -60.68 -40.26
N ASP A 273 25.72 -60.39 -40.21
CA ASP A 273 25.21 -59.18 -39.55
C ASP A 273 25.59 -59.11 -38.07
N LEU A 274 25.60 -60.26 -37.39
CA LEU A 274 25.97 -60.33 -35.97
C LEU A 274 27.45 -60.01 -35.74
N THR A 275 28.35 -60.45 -36.62
CA THR A 275 29.79 -60.13 -36.51
C THR A 275 30.12 -58.69 -36.89
N VAL A 276 29.33 -58.09 -37.79
CA VAL A 276 29.47 -56.70 -38.19
C VAL A 276 28.90 -55.77 -37.12
N ALA A 277 27.84 -56.19 -36.44
CA ALA A 277 27.27 -55.48 -35.30
C ALA A 277 28.24 -55.53 -34.11
N GLY A 278 28.64 -54.35 -33.61
CA GLY A 278 29.50 -54.27 -32.44
C GLY A 278 28.81 -54.86 -31.19
N VAL A 279 29.61 -55.33 -30.23
CA VAL A 279 29.14 -55.94 -28.97
C VAL A 279 28.06 -55.10 -28.26
N GLU A 280 28.21 -53.78 -28.24
CA GLU A 280 27.26 -52.85 -27.63
C GLU A 280 25.91 -52.83 -28.38
N SER A 281 25.93 -52.80 -29.71
CA SER A 281 24.72 -52.82 -30.55
C SER A 281 23.97 -54.14 -30.44
N VAL A 282 24.68 -55.27 -30.36
CA VAL A 282 24.08 -56.60 -30.18
C VAL A 282 23.48 -56.73 -28.77
N ALA A 283 24.17 -56.23 -27.74
CA ALA A 283 23.68 -56.24 -26.36
C ALA A 283 22.41 -55.40 -26.20
N GLU A 284 22.38 -54.22 -26.82
CA GLU A 284 21.21 -53.33 -26.81
C GLU A 284 20.02 -53.95 -27.57
N ALA A 285 20.26 -54.48 -28.78
CA ALA A 285 19.21 -55.08 -29.60
C ALA A 285 18.56 -56.31 -28.93
N ALA A 286 19.36 -57.16 -28.30
CA ALA A 286 18.85 -58.36 -27.63
C ALA A 286 18.40 -58.14 -26.18
N ASP A 287 18.69 -56.97 -25.58
CA ASP A 287 18.50 -56.64 -24.17
C ASP A 287 19.22 -57.65 -23.25
N VAL A 288 20.54 -57.81 -23.48
CA VAL A 288 21.43 -58.72 -22.74
C VAL A 288 22.71 -58.00 -22.29
N SER A 289 23.54 -58.64 -21.47
CA SER A 289 24.84 -58.07 -21.09
C SER A 289 25.83 -58.12 -22.25
N GLU A 290 26.74 -57.14 -22.32
CA GLU A 290 27.83 -57.12 -23.31
C GLU A 290 28.71 -58.38 -23.26
N ASP A 291 28.86 -59.00 -22.10
CA ASP A 291 29.62 -60.26 -21.96
C ASP A 291 28.94 -61.42 -22.69
N GLN A 292 27.61 -61.47 -22.67
CA GLN A 292 26.82 -62.48 -23.36
C GLN A 292 26.74 -62.20 -24.87
N ALA A 293 26.60 -60.93 -25.26
CA ALA A 293 26.67 -60.52 -26.66
C ALA A 293 28.05 -60.82 -27.29
N ARG A 294 29.14 -60.61 -26.54
CA ARG A 294 30.50 -60.95 -26.96
C ARG A 294 30.66 -62.45 -27.19
N GLU A 295 30.10 -63.29 -26.32
CA GLU A 295 30.14 -64.75 -26.49
C GLU A 295 29.41 -65.20 -27.76
N TRP A 296 28.30 -64.56 -28.12
CA TRP A 296 27.58 -64.84 -29.38
C TRP A 296 28.37 -64.39 -30.62
N ILE A 297 29.00 -63.22 -30.58
CA ILE A 297 29.86 -62.74 -31.67
C ILE A 297 31.09 -63.64 -31.84
N GLU A 298 31.75 -64.03 -30.75
CA GLU A 298 32.90 -64.93 -30.79
C GLU A 298 32.53 -66.34 -31.30
N GLN A 299 31.30 -66.79 -31.08
CA GLN A 299 30.79 -68.04 -31.67
C GLN A 299 30.49 -67.88 -33.17
N ALA A 300 29.98 -66.73 -33.59
CA ALA A 300 29.70 -66.40 -34.99
C ALA A 300 30.97 -66.27 -35.86
N GLU A 301 32.10 -65.88 -35.27
CA GLU A 301 33.40 -65.77 -35.96
C GLU A 301 34.14 -67.11 -36.14
N ARG A 302 33.62 -68.21 -35.57
CA ARG A 302 34.33 -69.49 -35.45
C ARG A 302 34.06 -70.46 -36.60
#